data_AF-A0A959XAJ2-F1
#
_entry.id   AF-A0A959XAJ2-F1
#
_cell.length_a   1.000
_cell.length_b   1.000
_cell.length_c   1.000
_cell.angle_alpha   90.00
_cell.angle_beta   90.00
_cell.angle_gamma   90.00
#
_symmetry.space_group_name_H-M   'P 1'
#
loop_
_entity.id
_entity.type
_entity.pdbx_description
1 polymer ?
#
loop_
_entity_poly.entity_id
_entity_poly.type
_entity_poly.pdbx_seq_one_letter_code
_entity_poly.pdbx_strand_id
1 'polypeptide(L)'
;MATTDFDAEIKELRATLTTIGSVLDLDKLRSDIATLEEQVAAPDLWDDQANAQKVTGKLSELQGTLERFSSLDNRVDDLDVLVELAVEEGDADSLAEADAELGRLRQAVEQLEVRTLLSGEYDAREALVTIRSGAGGVDAADFAEMLMRMYTRWAERNKFPVEVFDTSYAEEAGLKSAT
;
A
#
# COMPACT_ATOMS: atom_id res chain seq x y z
N MET A 1 16.70 -16.34 22.85
CA MET A 1 16.03 -15.78 21.65
C MET A 1 16.39 -16.71 20.50
N ALA A 2 15.41 -17.09 19.68
CA ALA A 2 15.72 -17.88 18.49
C ALA A 2 16.67 -17.04 17.61
N THR A 3 17.75 -17.66 17.11
CA THR A 3 18.63 -17.02 16.12
C THR A 3 17.79 -16.75 14.87
N THR A 4 17.78 -15.52 14.37
CA THR A 4 17.08 -15.16 13.14
C THR A 4 17.61 -15.99 11.98
N ASP A 5 16.71 -16.63 11.23
CA ASP A 5 17.04 -17.37 10.01
C ASP A 5 17.02 -16.40 8.82
N PHE A 6 18.11 -15.65 8.65
CA PHE A 6 18.19 -14.58 7.64
C PHE A 6 17.95 -15.11 6.22
N ASP A 7 18.48 -16.27 5.88
CA ASP A 7 18.32 -16.88 4.55
C ASP A 7 16.85 -17.11 4.20
N ALA A 8 16.08 -17.67 5.15
CA ALA A 8 14.65 -17.92 4.95
C ALA A 8 13.87 -16.62 4.78
N GLU A 9 14.20 -15.61 5.59
CA GLU A 9 13.49 -14.34 5.65
C GLU A 9 13.77 -13.44 4.45
N ILE A 10 15.04 -13.35 4.01
CA ILE A 10 15.43 -12.66 2.78
C ILE A 10 14.77 -13.31 1.57
N LYS A 11 14.71 -14.65 1.54
CA LYS A 11 14.03 -15.38 0.47
C LYS A 11 12.54 -15.08 0.42
N GLU A 12 11.88 -14.97 1.56
CA GLU A 12 10.46 -14.57 1.64
C GLU A 12 10.27 -13.13 1.12
N LEU A 13 11.09 -12.17 1.56
CA LEU A 13 11.05 -10.80 1.05
C LEU A 13 11.23 -10.72 -0.46
N ARG A 14 12.22 -11.45 -1.02
CA ARG A 14 12.45 -11.53 -2.47
C ARG A 14 11.26 -12.14 -3.21
N ALA A 15 10.62 -13.17 -2.66
CA ALA A 15 9.44 -13.79 -3.27
C ALA A 15 8.25 -12.82 -3.32
N THR A 16 8.01 -12.08 -2.24
CA THR A 16 6.96 -11.05 -2.20
C THR A 16 7.27 -9.91 -3.17
N LEU A 17 8.50 -9.40 -3.20
CA LEU A 17 8.93 -8.38 -4.18
C LEU A 17 8.79 -8.86 -5.63
N THR A 18 9.11 -10.12 -5.92
CA THR A 18 8.91 -10.71 -7.26
C THR A 18 7.43 -10.68 -7.66
N THR A 19 6.54 -11.01 -6.72
CA THR A 19 5.09 -10.97 -6.94
C THR A 19 4.62 -9.55 -7.17
N ILE A 20 5.05 -8.59 -6.35
CA ILE A 20 4.77 -7.16 -6.50
C ILE A 20 5.23 -6.67 -7.88
N GLY A 21 6.47 -6.95 -8.28
CA GLY A 21 7.03 -6.53 -9.57
C GLY A 21 6.25 -7.10 -10.75
N SER A 22 5.75 -8.33 -10.63
CA SER A 22 4.89 -8.95 -11.65
C SER A 22 3.54 -8.25 -11.78
N VAL A 23 2.92 -7.86 -10.66
CA VAL A 23 1.64 -7.13 -10.66
C VAL A 23 1.81 -5.70 -11.18
N LEU A 24 2.91 -5.04 -10.84
CA LEU A 24 3.22 -3.68 -11.30
C LEU A 24 3.57 -3.61 -12.78
N ASP A 25 3.90 -4.73 -13.43
CA ASP A 25 4.39 -4.80 -14.81
C ASP A 25 5.54 -3.79 -15.04
N LEU A 26 6.68 -4.04 -14.39
CA LEU A 26 7.80 -3.10 -14.36
C LEU A 26 8.32 -2.70 -15.75
N ASP A 27 8.22 -3.60 -16.74
CA ASP A 27 8.63 -3.31 -18.11
C ASP A 27 7.69 -2.31 -18.77
N LYS A 28 6.37 -2.51 -18.63
CA LYS A 28 5.38 -1.53 -19.08
C LYS A 28 5.52 -0.21 -18.33
N LEU A 29 5.72 -0.26 -17.01
CA LEU A 29 5.91 0.93 -16.18
C LEU A 29 7.08 1.79 -16.68
N ARG A 30 8.23 1.15 -16.97
CA ARG A 30 9.41 1.82 -17.54
C ARG A 30 9.14 2.40 -18.93
N SER A 31 8.43 1.65 -19.79
CA SER A 31 8.05 2.12 -21.12
C SER A 31 7.09 3.32 -21.07
N ASP A 32 6.11 3.29 -20.17
CA ASP A 32 5.15 4.39 -19.96
C ASP A 32 5.86 5.64 -19.43
N ILE A 33 6.80 5.48 -18.49
CA ILE A 33 7.67 6.57 -18.00
C ILE A 33 8.44 7.20 -19.16
N ALA A 34 9.15 6.41 -19.96
CA ALA A 34 9.94 6.92 -21.09
C ALA A 34 9.07 7.69 -22.10
N THR A 35 7.86 7.19 -22.37
CA THR A 35 6.89 7.84 -23.27
C THR A 35 6.44 9.18 -22.70
N LEU A 36 6.15 9.25 -21.41
CA LEU A 36 5.75 10.49 -20.75
C LEU A 36 6.89 11.49 -20.64
N GLU A 37 8.13 11.04 -20.43
CA GLU A 37 9.33 11.89 -20.45
C GLU A 37 9.51 12.57 -21.83
N GLU A 38 9.31 11.82 -22.92
CA GLU A 38 9.32 12.38 -24.27
C GLU A 38 8.24 13.45 -24.46
N GLN A 39 7.02 13.21 -23.95
CA GLN A 39 5.94 14.20 -24.00
C GLN A 39 6.26 15.45 -23.17
N VAL A 40 6.86 15.30 -21.99
CA VAL A 40 7.26 16.43 -21.14
C VAL A 40 8.36 17.27 -21.79
N ALA A 41 9.24 16.65 -22.57
CA ALA A 41 10.28 17.33 -23.32
C ALA A 41 9.73 18.10 -24.54
N ALA A 42 8.51 17.80 -24.99
CA ALA A 42 7.90 18.43 -26.15
C ALA A 42 7.51 19.90 -25.85
N PRO A 43 7.97 20.89 -26.65
CA PRO A 43 7.72 22.31 -26.36
C PRO A 43 6.24 22.71 -26.37
N ASP A 44 5.43 22.05 -27.20
CA ASP A 44 4.00 22.28 -27.39
C ASP A 44 3.13 21.79 -26.24
N LEU A 45 3.64 20.89 -25.38
CA LEU A 45 2.92 20.47 -24.18
C LEU A 45 2.57 21.67 -23.28
N TRP A 46 3.47 22.65 -23.21
CA TRP A 46 3.34 23.82 -22.33
C TRP A 46 2.36 24.87 -22.85
N ASP A 47 1.86 24.73 -24.08
CA ASP A 47 0.78 25.56 -24.63
C ASP A 47 -0.58 25.23 -24.00
N ASP A 48 -0.75 24.00 -23.49
CA ASP A 48 -1.92 23.57 -22.71
C ASP A 48 -1.50 23.22 -21.27
N GLN A 49 -1.63 24.21 -20.38
CA GLN A 49 -1.26 24.07 -18.97
C GLN A 49 -2.00 22.94 -18.26
N ALA A 50 -3.27 22.68 -18.60
CA ALA A 50 -4.06 21.62 -17.96
C ALA A 50 -3.56 20.24 -18.38
N ASN A 51 -3.23 20.08 -19.67
CA ASN A 51 -2.61 18.85 -20.17
C ASN A 51 -1.20 18.65 -19.59
N ALA A 52 -0.38 19.70 -19.54
CA ALA A 52 0.95 19.65 -18.95
C ALA A 52 0.92 19.16 -17.49
N GLN A 53 0.00 19.67 -16.66
CA GLN A 53 -0.18 19.22 -15.28
C GLN A 53 -0.57 17.74 -15.20
N LYS A 54 -1.44 17.27 -16.09
CA LYS A 54 -1.87 15.88 -16.13
C LYS A 54 -0.71 14.94 -16.50
N VAL A 55 0.02 15.26 -17.56
CA VAL A 55 1.16 14.45 -18.05
C VAL A 55 2.28 14.41 -17.02
N THR A 56 2.70 15.57 -16.49
CA THR A 56 3.76 15.65 -15.47
C THR A 56 3.35 14.96 -14.16
N GLY A 57 2.10 15.14 -13.72
CA GLY A 57 1.57 14.44 -12.55
C GLY A 57 1.58 12.92 -12.72
N LYS A 58 1.19 12.41 -13.89
CA LYS A 58 1.24 10.97 -14.17
C LYS A 58 2.68 10.46 -14.22
N LEU A 59 3.59 11.20 -14.83
CA LEU A 59 5.02 10.85 -14.87
C LEU A 59 5.59 10.73 -13.44
N SER A 60 5.35 11.72 -12.58
CA SER A 60 5.81 11.69 -11.19
C SER A 60 5.23 10.52 -10.39
N GLU A 61 3.96 10.16 -10.63
CA GLU A 61 3.32 9.01 -10.00
C GLU A 61 3.99 7.68 -10.37
N LEU A 62 4.26 7.47 -11.67
CA LEU A 62 4.88 6.25 -12.17
C LEU A 62 6.36 6.16 -11.75
N GLN A 63 7.12 7.25 -11.89
CA GLN A 63 8.51 7.32 -11.43
C GLN A 63 8.62 7.03 -9.93
N GLY A 64 7.77 7.66 -9.11
CA GLY A 64 7.77 7.39 -7.67
C GLY A 64 7.38 5.95 -7.32
N THR A 65 6.58 5.29 -8.15
CA THR A 65 6.25 3.87 -7.97
C THR A 65 7.42 2.96 -8.30
N LEU A 66 8.09 3.21 -9.43
CA LEU A 66 9.29 2.48 -9.82
C LEU A 66 10.42 2.66 -8.79
N GLU A 67 10.66 3.89 -8.34
CA GLU A 67 11.70 4.21 -7.37
C GLU A 67 11.47 3.52 -6.03
N ARG A 68 10.23 3.50 -5.52
CA ARG A 68 9.86 2.78 -4.30
C ARG A 68 10.16 1.29 -4.41
N PHE A 69 9.78 0.66 -5.53
CA PHE A 69 10.06 -0.74 -5.79
C PHE A 69 11.56 -1.01 -5.83
N SER A 70 12.29 -0.30 -6.71
CA SER A 70 13.73 -0.50 -6.90
C SER A 70 14.54 -0.20 -5.64
N SER A 71 14.13 0.76 -4.82
CA SER A 71 14.80 1.02 -3.54
C SER A 71 14.66 -0.13 -2.56
N LEU A 72 13.50 -0.79 -2.48
CA LEU A 72 13.32 -1.94 -1.61
C LEU A 72 14.07 -3.17 -2.12
N ASP A 73 14.04 -3.40 -3.43
CA ASP A 73 14.78 -4.49 -4.07
C ASP A 73 16.28 -4.39 -3.78
N ASN A 74 16.87 -3.20 -4.02
CA ASN A 74 18.28 -2.96 -3.72
C ASN A 74 18.60 -3.11 -2.22
N ARG A 75 17.72 -2.64 -1.32
CA ARG A 75 17.96 -2.78 0.13
C ARG A 75 17.89 -4.23 0.60
N VAL A 76 17.10 -5.08 -0.06
CA VAL A 76 17.09 -6.52 0.21
C VAL A 76 18.39 -7.16 -0.26
N ASP A 77 18.94 -6.75 -1.41
CA ASP A 77 20.27 -7.17 -1.85
C ASP A 77 21.37 -6.70 -0.88
N ASP A 78 21.32 -5.44 -0.43
CA ASP A 78 22.28 -4.89 0.53
C ASP A 78 22.22 -5.63 1.87
N LEU A 79 21.02 -6.01 2.33
CA LEU A 79 20.83 -6.81 3.54
C LEU A 79 21.48 -8.19 3.42
N ASP A 80 21.33 -8.84 2.26
CA ASP A 80 21.92 -10.15 1.97
C ASP A 80 23.45 -10.09 2.11
N VAL A 81 24.06 -9.09 1.47
CA VAL A 81 25.51 -8.85 1.55
C VAL A 81 25.96 -8.53 2.97
N LEU A 82 25.20 -7.71 3.71
CA LEU A 82 25.51 -7.37 5.10
C LEU A 82 25.52 -8.62 5.99
N VAL A 83 24.52 -9.50 5.83
CA VAL A 83 24.43 -10.75 6.59
C VAL A 83 25.58 -11.69 6.24
N GLU A 84 25.87 -11.89 4.95
CA GLU A 84 26.98 -12.75 4.52
C GLU A 84 28.31 -12.31 5.14
N LEU A 85 28.64 -11.02 5.03
CA LEU A 85 29.88 -10.47 5.59
C LEU A 85 29.93 -10.59 7.12
N ALA A 86 28.82 -10.28 7.81
CA ALA A 86 28.77 -10.34 9.26
C ALA A 86 28.93 -11.78 9.80
N VAL A 87 28.38 -12.78 9.08
CA VAL A 87 28.56 -14.20 9.42
C VAL A 87 29.99 -14.66 9.15
N GLU A 88 30.58 -14.28 8.03
CA GLU A 88 31.97 -14.63 7.68
C GLU A 88 32.98 -14.06 8.68
N GLU A 89 32.77 -12.83 9.13
CA GLU A 89 33.65 -12.14 10.08
C GLU A 89 33.32 -12.48 11.55
N GLY A 90 32.18 -13.09 11.82
CA GLY A 90 31.68 -13.34 13.17
C GLY A 90 31.34 -12.03 13.93
N ASP A 91 30.91 -11.01 13.21
CA ASP A 91 30.58 -9.68 13.75
C ASP A 91 29.13 -9.64 14.26
N ALA A 92 28.99 -9.77 15.59
CA ALA A 92 27.70 -9.76 16.25
C ALA A 92 26.98 -8.39 16.19
N ASP A 93 27.73 -7.28 16.09
CA ASP A 93 27.13 -5.95 16.03
C ASP A 93 26.51 -5.72 14.64
N SER A 94 27.21 -6.13 13.58
CA SER A 94 26.67 -6.11 12.20
C SER A 94 25.46 -7.02 12.03
N LEU A 95 25.43 -8.20 12.68
CA LEU A 95 24.25 -9.07 12.69
C LEU A 95 23.04 -8.42 13.39
N ALA A 96 23.27 -7.65 14.46
CA ALA A 96 22.19 -6.91 15.13
C ALA A 96 21.66 -5.77 14.27
N GLU A 97 22.52 -5.09 13.50
CA GLU A 97 22.11 -4.09 12.52
C GLU A 97 21.28 -4.71 11.39
N ALA A 98 21.70 -5.87 10.88
CA ALA A 98 20.97 -6.64 9.87
C ALA A 98 19.56 -7.03 10.35
N ASP A 99 19.42 -7.48 11.61
CA ASP A 99 18.11 -7.83 12.18
C ASP A 99 17.17 -6.61 12.26
N ALA A 100 17.72 -5.44 12.64
CA ALA A 100 16.96 -4.20 12.68
C ALA A 100 16.56 -3.69 11.28
N GLU A 101 17.41 -3.88 10.27
CA GLU A 101 17.08 -3.56 8.87
C GLU A 101 16.07 -4.54 8.28
N LEU A 102 16.18 -5.83 8.57
CA LEU A 102 15.21 -6.85 8.19
C LEU A 102 13.81 -6.50 8.70
N GLY A 103 13.69 -6.08 9.97
CA GLY A 103 12.42 -5.63 10.53
C GLY A 103 11.82 -4.43 9.81
N ARG A 104 12.66 -3.47 9.39
CA ARG A 104 12.24 -2.30 8.60
C ARG A 104 11.82 -2.70 7.18
N LEU A 105 12.55 -3.62 6.55
CA LEU A 105 12.25 -4.12 5.22
C LEU A 105 10.95 -4.91 5.17
N ARG A 106 10.68 -5.79 6.14
CA ARG A 106 9.38 -6.50 6.25
C ARG A 106 8.21 -5.53 6.24
N GLN A 107 8.24 -4.51 7.11
CA GLN A 107 7.16 -3.53 7.18
C GLN A 107 6.99 -2.74 5.87
N ALA A 108 8.10 -2.40 5.21
CA ALA A 108 8.05 -1.63 3.97
C ALA A 108 7.56 -2.46 2.78
N VAL A 109 7.98 -3.72 2.69
CA VAL A 109 7.53 -4.66 1.65
C VAL A 109 6.04 -4.98 1.84
N GLU A 110 5.58 -5.25 3.06
CA GLU A 110 4.15 -5.47 3.36
C GLU A 110 3.29 -4.25 2.95
N GLN A 111 3.74 -3.04 3.26
CA GLN A 111 3.05 -1.82 2.84
C GLN A 111 2.99 -1.67 1.32
N LEU A 112 4.08 -1.99 0.61
CA LEU A 112 4.11 -1.93 -0.85
C LEU A 112 3.21 -3.02 -1.46
N GLU A 113 3.17 -4.21 -0.87
CA GLU A 113 2.29 -5.30 -1.28
C GLU A 113 0.82 -4.87 -1.21
N VAL A 114 0.38 -4.38 -0.04
CA VAL A 114 -0.99 -3.89 0.16
C VAL A 114 -1.32 -2.81 -0.86
N ARG A 115 -0.42 -1.84 -1.06
CA ARG A 115 -0.63 -0.77 -2.05
C ARG A 115 -0.75 -1.31 -3.47
N THR A 116 0.03 -2.34 -3.81
CA THR A 116 0.02 -2.95 -5.15
C THR A 116 -1.26 -3.74 -5.39
N LEU A 117 -1.79 -4.41 -4.35
CA LEU A 117 -3.10 -5.07 -4.39
C LEU A 117 -4.26 -4.07 -4.54
N LEU A 118 -4.09 -2.85 -4.02
CA LEU A 118 -5.04 -1.74 -4.13
C LEU A 118 -4.77 -0.84 -5.35
N SER A 119 -4.63 -1.46 -6.53
CA SER A 119 -4.36 -0.77 -7.81
C SER A 119 -5.51 -0.83 -8.83
N GLY A 120 -6.72 -1.17 -8.37
CA GLY A 120 -7.93 -1.14 -9.17
C GLY A 120 -8.33 0.27 -9.64
N GLU A 121 -9.14 0.34 -10.71
CA GLU A 121 -9.59 1.61 -11.33
C GLU A 121 -10.22 2.61 -10.33
N TYR A 122 -10.84 2.10 -9.28
CA TYR A 122 -11.59 2.88 -8.31
C TYR A 122 -10.88 3.06 -6.97
N ASP A 123 -9.70 2.47 -6.76
CA ASP A 123 -9.05 2.43 -5.45
C ASP A 123 -8.54 3.81 -4.99
N ALA A 124 -8.28 4.72 -5.95
CA ALA A 124 -7.95 6.11 -5.65
C ALA A 124 -9.17 6.99 -5.32
N ARG A 125 -10.40 6.47 -5.45
CA ARG A 125 -11.64 7.22 -5.20
C ARG A 125 -12.11 7.03 -3.77
N GLU A 126 -12.99 7.92 -3.33
CA GLU A 126 -13.70 7.78 -2.07
C GLU A 126 -14.60 6.55 -2.08
N ALA A 127 -14.70 5.87 -0.94
CA ALA A 127 -15.54 4.69 -0.78
C ALA A 127 -16.92 5.07 -0.22
N LEU A 128 -17.99 4.54 -0.82
CA LEU A 128 -19.34 4.60 -0.27
C LEU A 128 -19.63 3.30 0.48
N VAL A 129 -19.93 3.37 1.78
CA VAL A 129 -20.13 2.18 2.62
C VAL A 129 -21.55 2.14 3.14
N THR A 130 -22.37 1.20 2.63
CA THR A 130 -23.71 0.97 3.17
C THR A 130 -23.72 -0.25 4.09
N ILE A 131 -24.07 -0.05 5.36
CA ILE A 131 -24.27 -1.11 6.34
C ILE A 131 -25.77 -1.39 6.44
N ARG A 132 -26.16 -2.67 6.41
CA ARG A 132 -27.56 -3.10 6.56
C ARG A 132 -27.67 -4.22 7.57
N SER A 133 -28.63 -4.15 8.50
CA SER A 133 -28.92 -5.24 9.40
C SER A 133 -29.50 -6.42 8.61
N GLY A 134 -28.90 -7.60 8.76
CA GLY A 134 -29.39 -8.83 8.16
C GLY A 134 -30.52 -9.49 8.96
N ALA A 135 -30.71 -10.79 8.75
CA ALA A 135 -31.63 -11.57 9.58
C ALA A 135 -31.08 -11.66 11.03
N GLY A 136 -31.95 -11.45 12.02
CA GLY A 136 -31.58 -11.48 13.43
C GLY A 136 -32.34 -10.47 14.31
N GLY A 137 -33.20 -9.64 13.71
CA GLY A 137 -34.03 -8.70 14.47
C GLY A 137 -33.19 -7.64 15.18
N VAL A 138 -33.46 -7.41 16.46
CA VAL A 138 -32.83 -6.35 17.25
C VAL A 138 -31.32 -6.55 17.40
N ASP A 139 -30.86 -7.77 17.62
CA ASP A 139 -29.43 -8.06 17.79
C ASP A 139 -28.64 -7.73 16.51
N ALA A 140 -29.22 -8.02 15.34
CA ALA A 140 -28.62 -7.69 14.06
C ALA A 140 -28.60 -6.16 13.80
N ALA A 141 -29.62 -5.45 14.27
CA ALA A 141 -29.70 -4.00 14.17
C ALA A 141 -28.69 -3.30 15.09
N ASP A 142 -28.52 -3.80 16.32
CA ASP A 142 -27.51 -3.30 17.26
C ASP A 142 -26.09 -3.57 16.73
N PHE A 143 -25.86 -4.75 16.17
CA PHE A 143 -24.58 -5.06 15.52
C PHE A 143 -24.28 -4.16 14.31
N ALA A 144 -25.29 -3.82 13.50
CA ALA A 144 -25.13 -2.88 12.41
C ALA A 144 -24.71 -1.48 12.90
N GLU A 145 -25.28 -1.02 14.03
CA GLU A 145 -24.85 0.22 14.68
C GLU A 145 -23.41 0.14 15.21
N MET A 146 -23.04 -0.99 15.82
CA MET A 146 -21.66 -1.23 16.27
C MET A 146 -20.67 -1.18 15.10
N LEU A 147 -20.99 -1.80 13.96
CA LEU A 147 -20.16 -1.79 12.77
C LEU A 147 -19.99 -0.38 12.20
N MET A 148 -21.07 0.40 12.13
CA MET A 148 -21.00 1.79 11.68
C MET A 148 -20.00 2.57 12.55
N ARG A 149 -20.14 2.49 13.87
CA ARG A 149 -19.24 3.16 14.81
C ARG A 149 -17.80 2.66 14.71
N MET A 150 -17.59 1.37 14.43
CA MET A 150 -16.27 0.78 14.24
C MET A 150 -15.59 1.39 13.00
N TYR A 151 -16.27 1.41 11.85
CA TYR A 151 -15.71 1.93 10.61
C TYR A 151 -15.49 3.45 10.66
N THR A 152 -16.40 4.21 11.25
CA THR A 152 -16.19 5.66 11.48
C THR A 152 -14.92 5.91 12.29
N ARG A 153 -14.73 5.20 13.41
CA ARG A 153 -13.53 5.36 14.25
C ARG A 153 -12.25 4.90 13.56
N TRP A 154 -12.32 3.84 12.74
CA TRP A 154 -11.18 3.38 11.95
C TRP A 154 -10.79 4.43 10.90
N ALA A 155 -11.77 5.02 10.20
CA ALA A 155 -11.54 6.06 9.21
C ALA A 155 -10.93 7.32 9.84
N GLU A 156 -11.48 7.78 10.97
CA GLU A 156 -10.94 8.90 11.75
C GLU A 156 -9.47 8.66 12.19
N ARG A 157 -9.15 7.45 12.69
CA ARG A 157 -7.78 7.07 13.08
C ARG A 157 -6.82 7.09 11.90
N ASN A 158 -7.28 6.72 10.71
CA ASN A 158 -6.50 6.76 9.47
C ASN A 158 -6.59 8.12 8.76
N LYS A 159 -7.19 9.13 9.39
CA LYS A 159 -7.33 10.52 8.89
C LYS A 159 -8.12 10.63 7.58
N PHE A 160 -9.05 9.70 7.34
CA PHE A 160 -10.00 9.83 6.25
C PHE A 160 -11.19 10.70 6.68
N PRO A 161 -11.68 11.63 5.81
CA PRO A 161 -12.92 12.33 6.06
C PRO A 161 -14.09 11.33 6.06
N VAL A 162 -15.06 11.53 6.95
CA VAL A 162 -16.26 10.70 7.05
C VAL A 162 -17.48 11.59 7.00
N GLU A 163 -18.42 11.27 6.11
CA GLU A 163 -19.74 11.88 6.02
C GLU A 163 -20.79 10.76 6.10
N VAL A 164 -21.82 10.96 6.92
CA VAL A 164 -22.96 10.03 7.02
C VAL A 164 -24.09 10.62 6.20
N PHE A 165 -24.50 9.93 5.14
CA PHE A 165 -25.51 10.40 4.20
C PHE A 165 -26.94 10.14 4.69
N ASP A 166 -27.21 8.91 5.15
CA ASP A 166 -28.55 8.51 5.59
C ASP A 166 -28.47 7.45 6.69
N THR A 167 -29.44 7.50 7.61
CA THR A 167 -29.60 6.51 8.68
C THR A 167 -31.06 6.08 8.81
N SER A 168 -31.27 4.77 8.88
CA SER A 168 -32.57 4.15 9.12
C SER A 168 -32.53 3.35 10.41
N TYR A 169 -33.31 3.78 11.40
CA TYR A 169 -33.40 3.11 12.70
C TYR A 169 -34.35 1.92 12.67
N ALA A 170 -34.03 0.89 13.45
CA ALA A 170 -34.97 -0.20 13.72
C ALA A 170 -36.06 0.24 14.71
N GLU A 171 -37.13 -0.55 14.81
CA GLU A 171 -38.30 -0.20 15.63
C GLU A 171 -38.02 -0.23 17.14
N GLU A 172 -37.15 -1.15 17.59
CA GLU A 172 -36.82 -1.30 19.01
C GLU A 172 -35.45 -0.70 19.37
N ALA A 173 -34.36 -1.12 18.70
CA ALA A 173 -33.01 -0.59 18.90
C ALA A 173 -32.10 -0.88 17.70
N GLY A 174 -31.05 -0.10 17.53
CA GLY A 174 -30.06 -0.28 16.47
C GLY A 174 -30.47 0.32 15.11
N LEU A 175 -29.71 -0.03 14.08
CA LEU A 175 -29.88 0.47 12.72
C LEU A 175 -30.39 -0.62 11.77
N LYS A 176 -31.43 -0.32 10.99
CA LYS A 176 -31.79 -1.08 9.78
C LYS A 176 -30.75 -0.87 8.69
N SER A 177 -30.31 0.37 8.50
CA SER A 177 -29.22 0.71 7.58
C SER A 177 -28.58 2.06 7.87
N ALA A 178 -27.33 2.23 7.43
CA ALA A 178 -26.67 3.53 7.30
C ALA A 178 -25.80 3.56 6.05
N THR A 179 -25.65 4.73 5.43
CA THR A 179 -24.70 4.99 4.34
C THR A 179 -23.82 6.18 4.69
#